data_AF-K2JI51-F1
#
_entry.id   AF-K2JI51-F1
#
_cell.length_a   1.000
_cell.length_b   1.000
_cell.length_c   1.000
_cell.angle_alpha   90.00
_cell.angle_beta   90.00
_cell.angle_gamma   90.00
#
_symmetry.space_group_name_H-M   'P 1'
#
loop_
_entity.id
_entity.type
_entity.pdbx_description
1 polymer ?
#
loop_
_entity_poly.entity_id
_entity_poly.type
_entity_poly.pdbx_seq_one_letter_code
_entity_poly.pdbx_strand_id
1 'polypeptide(L)'
;MLDLLRQDHHRIRRLLALLDAKAAAIRAEQEIQYDLLKDVLDYLHHYVDGVHHSEEDELLAILADDNLKADIKRQHHKLDDATQCLGQRVDMVLLDAVVPQDEMLRSLEEFICEQRAHLAFEEEKLFPVLEAKLSTQDWAAVRQRLEQKAEKDPLFGAEVRADHRALWERLNEETEE
;
A
#
# COMPACT_ATOMS: atom_id res chain seq x y z
N MET A 1 17.42 4.22 8.07
CA MET A 1 17.34 3.75 6.66
C MET A 1 16.16 2.82 6.44
N LEU A 2 16.03 1.75 7.23
CA LEU A 2 14.73 1.07 7.39
C LEU A 2 13.60 2.03 7.76
N ASP A 3 13.93 3.17 8.38
CA ASP A 3 12.98 4.23 8.70
C ASP A 3 12.24 4.79 7.47
N LEU A 4 12.81 4.73 6.26
CA LEU A 4 12.11 5.13 5.03
C LEU A 4 11.01 4.11 4.70
N LEU A 5 11.32 2.82 4.69
CA LEU A 5 10.33 1.75 4.48
C LEU A 5 9.26 1.76 5.59
N ARG A 6 9.66 1.95 6.85
CA ARG A 6 8.72 2.10 7.97
C ARG A 6 7.83 3.34 7.82
N GLN A 7 8.36 4.43 7.23
CA GLN A 7 7.57 5.61 6.93
C GLN A 7 6.54 5.33 5.84
N ASP A 8 6.90 4.56 4.81
CA ASP A 8 5.94 4.07 3.81
C ASP A 8 4.85 3.23 4.47
N HIS A 9 5.21 2.29 5.35
CA HIS A 9 4.22 1.49 6.09
C HIS A 9 3.27 2.36 6.90
N HIS A 10 3.76 3.41 7.53
CA HIS A 10 2.91 4.37 8.25
C HIS A 10 1.93 5.08 7.30
N ARG A 11 2.40 5.50 6.12
CA ARG A 11 1.55 6.13 5.08
C ARG A 11 0.50 5.16 4.55
N ILE A 12 0.88 3.92 4.25
CA ILE A 12 -0.03 2.85 3.81
C ILE A 12 -1.11 2.62 4.88
N ARG A 13 -0.74 2.55 6.16
CA ARG A 13 -1.71 2.39 7.26
C ARG A 13 -2.74 3.52 7.33
N ARG A 14 -2.36 4.77 7.04
CA ARG A 14 -3.31 5.89 6.97
C ARG A 14 -4.34 5.68 5.87
N LEU A 15 -3.91 5.22 4.69
CA LEU A 15 -4.81 4.89 3.59
C LEU A 15 -5.72 3.70 3.94
N LEU A 16 -5.20 2.69 4.63
CA LEU A 16 -6.02 1.56 5.09
C LEU A 16 -7.07 1.97 6.12
N ALA A 17 -6.77 2.96 6.98
CA ALA A 17 -7.75 3.51 7.92
C ALA A 17 -8.88 4.25 7.20
N LEU A 18 -8.55 5.02 6.15
CA LEU A 18 -9.53 5.64 5.26
C LEU A 18 -10.43 4.58 4.60
N LEU A 19 -9.85 3.48 4.12
CA LEU A 19 -10.61 2.38 3.51
C LEU A 19 -11.50 1.64 4.52
N ASP A 20 -11.07 1.46 5.78
CA ASP A 20 -11.93 0.92 6.85
C ASP A 20 -13.17 1.80 7.07
N ALA A 21 -13.00 3.13 7.09
CA ALA A 21 -14.12 4.05 7.24
C ALA A 21 -15.13 3.89 6.10
N LYS A 22 -14.66 3.67 4.87
CA LYS A 22 -15.54 3.37 3.72
C LYS A 22 -16.18 2.00 3.83
N ALA A 23 -15.47 0.97 4.28
CA ALA A 23 -16.05 -0.35 4.53
C ALA A 23 -17.17 -0.28 5.59
N ALA A 24 -16.97 0.50 6.65
CA ALA A 24 -17.98 0.74 7.68
C ALA A 24 -19.21 1.47 7.13
N ALA A 25 -19.01 2.52 6.33
CA ALA A 25 -20.09 3.25 5.66
C ALA A 25 -20.89 2.36 4.70
N ILE A 26 -20.21 1.55 3.88
CA ILE A 26 -20.86 0.55 3.02
C ILE A 26 -21.68 -0.39 3.90
N ARG A 27 -21.16 -0.94 5.00
CA ARG A 27 -21.91 -1.85 5.88
C ARG A 27 -23.15 -1.20 6.49
N ALA A 28 -23.12 0.10 6.71
CA ALA A 28 -24.24 0.88 7.22
C ALA A 28 -25.23 1.32 6.12
N GLU A 29 -25.08 0.82 4.89
CA GLU A 29 -25.89 1.19 3.72
C GLU A 29 -25.82 2.70 3.40
N GLN A 30 -24.71 3.35 3.76
CA GLN A 30 -24.47 4.75 3.46
C GLN A 30 -23.83 4.91 2.08
N GLU A 31 -24.18 5.99 1.38
CA GLU A 31 -23.52 6.34 0.12
C GLU A 31 -22.06 6.71 0.38
N ILE A 32 -21.17 6.19 -0.48
CA ILE A 32 -19.73 6.51 -0.46
C ILE A 32 -19.29 7.05 -1.82
N GLN A 33 -18.23 7.85 -1.82
CA GLN A 33 -17.60 8.33 -3.04
C GLN A 33 -16.60 7.27 -3.54
N TYR A 34 -17.00 6.50 -4.56
CA TYR A 34 -16.15 5.46 -5.14
C TYR A 34 -14.90 6.01 -5.85
N ASP A 35 -14.92 7.26 -6.29
CA ASP A 35 -13.72 7.94 -6.81
C ASP A 35 -12.59 7.95 -5.77
N LEU A 36 -12.92 8.08 -4.48
CA LEU A 36 -11.92 8.04 -3.43
C LEU A 36 -11.29 6.64 -3.28
N LEU A 37 -12.09 5.58 -3.42
CA LEU A 37 -11.55 4.22 -3.42
C LEU A 37 -10.60 4.05 -4.62
N LYS A 38 -10.99 4.58 -5.79
CA LYS A 38 -10.15 4.55 -6.98
C LYS A 38 -8.83 5.29 -6.79
N ASP A 39 -8.87 6.50 -6.23
CA ASP A 39 -7.69 7.31 -5.96
C ASP A 39 -6.71 6.59 -5.01
N VAL A 40 -7.24 5.98 -3.94
CA VAL A 40 -6.42 5.21 -2.99
C VAL A 40 -5.81 3.99 -3.65
N LEU A 41 -6.61 3.23 -4.43
CA LEU A 41 -6.13 2.03 -5.11
C LEU A 41 -5.10 2.36 -6.19
N ASP A 42 -5.28 3.46 -6.92
CA ASP A 42 -4.31 3.92 -7.90
C ASP A 42 -3.01 4.33 -7.23
N TYR A 43 -3.06 5.03 -6.09
CA TYR A 43 -1.86 5.35 -5.34
C TYR A 43 -1.15 4.08 -4.84
N LEU A 44 -1.88 3.17 -4.20
CA LEU A 44 -1.32 1.92 -3.67
C LEU A 44 -0.72 1.07 -4.79
N HIS A 45 -1.41 0.93 -5.91
CA HIS A 45 -0.91 0.14 -7.04
C HIS A 45 0.33 0.76 -7.70
N HIS A 46 0.32 2.06 -7.97
CA HIS A 46 1.44 2.68 -8.70
C HIS A 46 2.66 2.93 -7.81
N TYR A 47 2.46 3.32 -6.55
CA TYR A 47 3.55 3.66 -5.64
C TYR A 47 3.97 2.49 -4.77
N VAL A 48 3.03 1.78 -4.12
CA VAL A 48 3.40 0.67 -3.22
C VAL A 48 3.85 -0.53 -4.04
N ASP A 49 3.03 -1.02 -4.97
CA ASP A 49 3.41 -2.20 -5.76
C ASP A 49 4.57 -1.89 -6.72
N GLY A 50 4.56 -0.72 -7.35
CA GLY A 50 5.55 -0.34 -8.35
C GLY A 50 6.89 0.16 -7.80
N VAL A 51 6.90 0.78 -6.61
CA VAL A 51 8.10 1.42 -6.04
C VAL A 51 8.53 0.74 -4.76
N HIS A 52 7.66 0.65 -3.77
CA HIS A 52 7.98 0.10 -2.44
C HIS A 52 8.38 -1.38 -2.52
N HIS A 53 7.53 -2.26 -3.10
CA HIS A 53 7.88 -3.68 -3.22
C HIS A 53 9.15 -3.91 -4.05
N SER A 54 9.41 -3.07 -5.06
CA SER A 54 10.66 -3.12 -5.83
C SER A 54 11.89 -2.81 -4.96
N GLU A 55 11.78 -1.91 -3.98
CA GLU A 55 12.87 -1.64 -3.05
C GLU A 55 13.13 -2.82 -2.12
N GLU A 56 12.06 -3.44 -1.64
CA GLU A 56 12.15 -4.63 -0.79
C GLU A 56 12.79 -5.79 -1.53
N ASP A 57 12.35 -6.07 -2.76
CA ASP A 57 12.93 -7.13 -3.61
C ASP A 57 14.43 -6.94 -3.84
N GLU A 58 14.88 -5.69 -4.05
CA GLU A 58 16.30 -5.36 -4.19
C GLU A 58 17.09 -5.67 -2.91
N LEU A 59 16.55 -5.35 -1.73
CA LEU A 59 17.17 -5.65 -0.44
C LEU A 59 17.16 -7.16 -0.15
N LEU A 60 16.04 -7.81 -0.45
CA LEU A 60 15.81 -9.23 -0.30
C LEU A 60 16.78 -10.05 -1.14
N ALA A 61 17.12 -9.57 -2.35
CA ALA A 61 18.08 -10.22 -3.24
C ALA A 61 19.49 -10.39 -2.63
N ILE A 62 19.87 -9.52 -1.69
CA ILE A 62 21.16 -9.58 -0.97
C ILE A 62 21.17 -10.71 0.06
N LEU A 63 20.00 -11.08 0.59
CA LEU A 63 19.87 -12.15 1.57
C LEU A 63 20.07 -13.53 0.94
N ALA A 64 20.57 -14.48 1.73
CA ALA A 64 20.70 -15.89 1.31
C ALA A 64 19.52 -16.78 1.78
N ASP A 65 18.43 -16.17 2.28
CA ASP A 65 17.26 -16.89 2.80
C ASP A 65 16.19 -17.06 1.71
N ASP A 66 16.23 -18.19 1.01
CA ASP A 66 15.30 -18.49 -0.08
C ASP A 66 13.86 -18.73 0.39
N ASN A 67 13.66 -19.14 1.66
CA ASN A 67 12.31 -19.32 2.21
C ASN A 67 11.66 -17.97 2.46
N LEU A 68 12.38 -17.04 3.10
CA LEU A 68 11.89 -15.68 3.31
C LEU A 68 11.59 -14.99 1.97
N LYS A 69 12.46 -15.18 0.96
CA LYS A 69 12.22 -14.69 -0.40
C LYS A 69 10.92 -15.22 -1.00
N ALA A 70 10.70 -16.52 -0.90
CA ALA A 70 9.49 -17.15 -1.42
C ALA A 70 8.23 -16.71 -0.66
N ASP A 71 8.34 -16.45 0.64
CA ASP A 71 7.24 -15.98 1.46
C ASP A 71 6.81 -14.55 1.10
N ILE A 72 7.75 -13.61 0.99
CA ILE A 72 7.49 -12.23 0.57
C ILE A 72 6.88 -12.19 -0.83
N LYS A 73 7.50 -12.88 -1.79
CA LYS A 73 6.98 -12.93 -3.16
C LYS A 73 5.55 -13.48 -3.24
N ARG A 74 5.21 -14.47 -2.40
CA ARG A 74 3.85 -15.00 -2.32
C ARG A 74 2.88 -13.98 -1.73
N GLN A 75 3.30 -13.15 -0.76
CA GLN A 75 2.47 -12.08 -0.22
C GLN A 75 2.24 -10.98 -1.26
N HIS A 76 3.28 -10.54 -1.98
CA HIS A 76 3.13 -9.57 -3.08
C HIS A 76 2.12 -10.06 -4.13
N HIS A 77 2.20 -11.32 -4.56
CA HIS A 77 1.22 -11.87 -5.50
C HIS A 77 -0.22 -11.89 -4.97
N LYS A 78 -0.41 -12.16 -3.67
CA LYS A 78 -1.75 -12.09 -3.07
C LYS A 78 -2.29 -10.67 -3.02
N LEU A 79 -1.42 -9.69 -2.77
CA LEU A 79 -1.80 -8.28 -2.81
C LEU A 79 -2.18 -7.86 -4.22
N ASP A 80 -1.40 -8.23 -5.22
CA ASP A 80 -1.72 -7.95 -6.63
C ASP A 80 -3.12 -8.48 -6.99
N ASP A 81 -3.42 -9.73 -6.62
CA ASP A 81 -4.72 -10.36 -6.86
C ASP A 81 -5.86 -9.60 -6.14
N ALA A 82 -5.66 -9.23 -4.87
CA ALA A 82 -6.64 -8.49 -4.08
C ALA A 82 -6.88 -7.07 -4.63
N THR A 83 -5.81 -6.36 -4.99
CA THR A 83 -5.83 -5.03 -5.61
C THR A 83 -6.61 -5.07 -6.92
N GLN A 84 -6.32 -6.05 -7.79
CA GLN A 84 -7.02 -6.19 -9.07
C GLN A 84 -8.50 -6.52 -8.86
N CYS A 85 -8.81 -7.43 -7.94
CA CYS A 85 -10.16 -7.88 -7.63
C CYS A 85 -11.04 -6.72 -7.11
N LEU A 86 -10.50 -5.88 -6.23
CA LEU A 86 -11.18 -4.70 -5.72
C LEU A 86 -11.26 -3.59 -6.78
N GLY A 87 -10.16 -3.32 -7.49
CA GLY A 87 -10.10 -2.29 -8.54
C GLY A 87 -11.13 -2.52 -9.64
N GLN A 88 -11.28 -3.76 -10.12
CA GLN A 88 -12.30 -4.12 -11.11
C GLN A 88 -13.73 -3.80 -10.62
N ARG A 89 -14.02 -4.03 -9.35
CA ARG A 89 -15.35 -3.73 -8.77
C ARG A 89 -15.59 -2.23 -8.67
N VAL A 90 -14.58 -1.48 -8.26
CA VAL A 90 -14.64 -0.01 -8.22
C VAL A 90 -14.88 0.53 -9.62
N ASP A 91 -14.12 0.07 -10.62
CA ASP A 91 -14.30 0.46 -12.02
C ASP A 91 -15.70 0.14 -12.54
N MET A 92 -16.25 -1.03 -12.19
CA MET A 92 -17.61 -1.40 -12.55
C MET A 92 -18.64 -0.41 -11.98
N VAL A 93 -18.52 -0.02 -10.71
CA VAL A 93 -19.43 0.96 -10.10
C VAL A 93 -19.29 2.33 -10.77
N LEU A 94 -18.07 2.77 -11.06
CA LEU A 94 -17.80 4.06 -11.74
C LEU A 94 -18.31 4.08 -13.19
N LEU A 95 -18.48 2.91 -13.81
CA LEU A 95 -19.08 2.72 -15.14
C LEU A 95 -20.59 2.42 -15.07
N ASP A 96 -21.25 2.78 -13.97
CA ASP A 96 -22.69 2.60 -13.71
C ASP A 96 -23.16 1.12 -13.75
N ALA A 97 -22.26 0.16 -13.56
CA ALA A 97 -22.62 -1.25 -13.44
C ALA A 97 -23.06 -1.58 -12.01
N VAL A 98 -24.01 -2.51 -11.89
CA VAL A 98 -24.51 -2.97 -10.60
C VAL A 98 -23.52 -3.99 -10.00
N VAL A 99 -22.89 -3.63 -8.89
CA VAL A 99 -22.08 -4.53 -8.08
C VAL A 99 -22.82 -4.83 -6.77
N PRO A 100 -23.02 -6.10 -6.39
CA PRO A 100 -23.62 -6.44 -5.10
C PRO A 100 -22.78 -5.87 -3.95
N GLN A 101 -23.45 -5.23 -2.99
CA GLN A 101 -22.81 -4.60 -1.84
C GLN A 101 -21.94 -5.59 -1.04
N ASP A 102 -22.43 -6.82 -0.84
CA ASP A 102 -21.68 -7.90 -0.17
C ASP A 102 -20.42 -8.33 -0.94
N GLU A 103 -20.40 -8.18 -2.27
CA GLU A 103 -19.20 -8.45 -3.07
C GLU A 103 -18.19 -7.30 -3.00
N MET A 104 -18.67 -6.06 -3.06
CA MET A 104 -17.83 -4.87 -2.87
C MET A 104 -17.17 -4.87 -1.49
N LEU A 105 -17.98 -5.07 -0.44
CA LEU A 105 -17.51 -5.07 0.94
C LEU A 105 -16.50 -6.18 1.20
N ARG A 106 -16.76 -7.39 0.70
CA ARG A 106 -15.84 -8.52 0.86
C ARG A 106 -14.50 -8.25 0.19
N SER A 107 -14.48 -7.78 -1.06
CA SER A 107 -13.22 -7.47 -1.75
C SER A 107 -12.46 -6.33 -1.08
N LEU A 108 -13.17 -5.34 -0.52
CA LEU A 108 -12.54 -4.25 0.24
C LEU A 108 -11.90 -4.76 1.54
N GLU A 109 -12.63 -5.58 2.31
CA GLU A 109 -12.13 -6.18 3.55
C GLU A 109 -10.98 -7.15 3.30
N GLU A 110 -11.05 -7.97 2.25
CA GLU A 110 -9.98 -8.88 1.83
C GLU A 110 -8.70 -8.09 1.49
N PHE A 111 -8.81 -7.03 0.69
CA PHE A 111 -7.68 -6.16 0.36
C PHE A 111 -7.04 -5.54 1.60
N ILE A 112 -7.84 -4.95 2.48
CA ILE A 112 -7.34 -4.33 3.72
C ILE A 112 -6.67 -5.37 4.61
N CYS A 113 -7.24 -6.57 4.73
CA CYS A 113 -6.71 -7.65 5.54
C CYS A 113 -5.36 -8.15 5.02
N GLU A 114 -5.25 -8.42 3.72
CA GLU A 114 -4.01 -8.88 3.10
C GLU A 114 -2.91 -7.80 3.20
N GLN A 115 -3.23 -6.52 2.96
CA GLN A 115 -2.24 -5.43 3.10
C GLN A 115 -1.71 -5.34 4.54
N ARG A 116 -2.58 -5.44 5.54
CA ARG A 116 -2.15 -5.44 6.96
C ARG A 116 -1.28 -6.63 7.31
N ALA A 117 -1.66 -7.82 6.83
CA ALA A 117 -0.91 -9.05 7.07
C ALA A 117 0.48 -8.98 6.43
N HIS A 118 0.60 -8.35 5.26
CA HIS A 118 1.86 -8.11 4.59
C HIS A 118 2.78 -7.17 5.37
N LEU A 119 2.30 -5.95 5.71
CA LEU A 119 3.09 -4.98 6.48
C LEU A 119 3.56 -5.56 7.82
N ALA A 120 2.70 -6.33 8.49
CA ALA A 120 3.04 -6.98 9.75
C ALA A 120 4.11 -8.07 9.56
N PHE A 121 4.01 -8.88 8.51
CA PHE A 121 5.00 -9.90 8.19
C PHE A 121 6.37 -9.27 7.94
N GLU A 122 6.43 -8.17 7.20
CA GLU A 122 7.68 -7.49 6.90
C GLU A 122 8.32 -6.91 8.15
N GLU A 123 7.56 -6.21 8.97
CA GLU A 123 8.06 -5.62 10.21
C GLU A 123 8.51 -6.67 11.24
N GLU A 124 7.83 -7.83 11.29
CA GLU A 124 8.14 -8.89 12.24
C GLU A 124 9.22 -9.88 11.74
N LYS A 125 9.35 -10.06 10.43
CA LYS A 125 10.22 -11.10 9.83
C LYS A 125 11.29 -10.51 8.92
N LEU A 126 10.93 -9.65 7.98
CA LEU A 126 11.87 -9.14 6.98
C LEU A 126 12.82 -8.09 7.57
N PHE A 127 12.29 -7.03 8.17
CA PHE A 127 13.07 -5.89 8.64
C PHE A 127 14.11 -6.28 9.69
N PRO A 128 13.83 -7.16 10.68
CA PRO A 128 14.85 -7.63 11.62
C PRO A 128 15.99 -8.39 10.93
N VAL A 129 15.67 -9.18 9.90
CA VAL A 129 16.69 -9.90 9.12
C VAL A 129 17.54 -8.93 8.30
N LEU A 130 16.91 -7.95 7.65
CA LEU A 130 17.62 -6.91 6.92
C LEU A 130 18.58 -6.13 7.83
N GLU A 131 18.11 -5.71 8.99
CA GLU A 131 18.90 -4.97 9.98
C GLU A 131 20.10 -5.79 10.50
N ALA A 132 19.91 -7.09 10.70
CA ALA A 132 20.95 -7.97 11.20
C ALA A 132 21.97 -8.43 10.14
N LYS A 133 21.58 -8.45 8.86
CA LYS A 133 22.39 -9.07 7.77
C LYS A 133 23.04 -8.07 6.84
N LEU A 134 22.42 -6.92 6.57
CA LEU A 134 22.99 -5.94 5.65
C LEU A 134 24.12 -5.17 6.33
N SER A 135 25.25 -5.08 5.63
CA SER A 135 26.38 -4.25 6.07
C SER A 135 26.12 -2.77 5.79
N THR A 136 26.92 -1.89 6.40
CA THR A 136 26.90 -0.46 6.10
C THR A 136 27.14 -0.17 4.61
N GLN A 137 27.92 -1.02 3.92
CA GLN A 137 28.18 -0.86 2.49
C GLN A 137 26.97 -1.24 1.64
N ASP A 138 26.27 -2.32 1.99
CA ASP A 138 25.04 -2.73 1.30
C ASP A 138 23.98 -1.63 1.41
N TRP A 139 23.83 -1.09 2.62
CA TRP A 139 22.97 0.05 2.88
C TRP A 139 23.39 1.30 2.09
N ALA A 140 24.68 1.65 2.04
CA ALA A 140 25.15 2.77 1.25
C ALA A 140 24.84 2.62 -0.26
N ALA A 141 24.84 1.39 -0.78
CA ALA A 141 24.59 1.11 -2.20
C ALA A 141 23.11 1.29 -2.62
N VAL A 142 22.17 1.19 -1.68
CA VAL A 142 20.73 1.36 -1.92
C VAL A 142 20.22 2.74 -1.48
N ARG A 143 20.90 3.38 -0.52
CA ARG A 143 20.46 4.62 0.13
C ARG A 143 20.03 5.73 -0.84
N GLN A 144 20.89 6.10 -1.79
CA GLN A 144 20.59 7.20 -2.72
C GLN A 144 19.32 6.93 -3.54
N ARG A 145 19.06 5.65 -3.87
CA ARG A 145 17.88 5.26 -4.64
C ARG A 145 16.62 5.33 -3.78
N LEU A 146 16.67 4.83 -2.55
CA LEU A 146 15.56 4.94 -1.58
C LEU A 146 15.18 6.40 -1.32
N GLU A 147 16.18 7.27 -1.08
CA GLU A 147 15.95 8.70 -0.84
C GLU A 147 15.32 9.38 -2.08
N GLN A 148 15.82 9.11 -3.28
CA GLN A 148 15.26 9.68 -4.52
C GLN A 148 13.83 9.19 -4.84
N LYS A 149 13.51 7.94 -4.51
CA LYS A 149 12.17 7.38 -4.70
C LYS A 149 11.18 7.96 -3.68
N ALA A 150 11.59 8.10 -2.42
CA ALA A 150 10.79 8.73 -1.36
C ALA A 150 10.48 10.22 -1.66
N GLU A 151 11.44 10.98 -2.21
CA GLU A 151 11.22 12.38 -2.61
C GLU A 151 10.17 12.53 -3.73
N LYS A 152 10.07 11.51 -4.59
CA LYS A 152 9.15 11.46 -5.73
C LYS A 152 7.81 10.81 -5.41
N ASP A 153 7.55 10.52 -4.13
CA ASP A 153 6.24 10.03 -3.69
C ASP A 153 5.15 11.03 -4.15
N PRO A 154 4.17 10.57 -4.96
CA PRO A 154 3.19 11.45 -5.58
C PRO A 154 2.21 12.07 -4.56
N LEU A 155 2.09 11.49 -3.37
CA LEU A 155 1.10 11.88 -2.34
C LEU A 155 1.75 12.40 -1.06
N PHE A 156 2.88 11.82 -0.62
CA PHE A 156 3.57 12.22 0.61
C PHE A 156 5.00 12.72 0.39
N GLY A 157 5.39 12.95 -0.87
CA GLY A 157 6.67 13.54 -1.24
C GLY A 157 6.75 15.03 -0.94
N ALA A 158 7.84 15.66 -1.39
CA ALA A 158 8.07 17.10 -1.17
C ALA A 158 6.98 17.99 -1.78
N GLU A 159 6.41 17.53 -2.91
CA GLU A 159 5.28 18.16 -3.56
C GLU A 159 4.21 17.11 -3.87
N VAL A 160 2.99 17.33 -3.36
CA VAL A 160 1.82 16.53 -3.75
C VAL A 160 1.53 16.81 -5.22
N ARG A 161 1.57 15.76 -6.04
CA ARG A 161 1.25 15.91 -7.46
C ARG A 161 -0.20 16.37 -7.63
N ALA A 162 -0.45 17.14 -8.69
CA ALA A 162 -1.75 17.76 -8.93
C ALA A 162 -2.90 16.74 -9.01
N ASP A 163 -2.64 15.55 -9.55
CA ASP A 163 -3.57 14.44 -9.65
C ASP A 163 -3.87 13.75 -8.30
N HIS A 164 -3.01 13.91 -7.29
CA HIS A 164 -3.19 13.33 -5.95
C HIS A 164 -3.65 14.35 -4.90
N ARG A 165 -3.87 15.61 -5.28
CA ARG A 165 -4.24 16.70 -4.36
C ARG A 165 -5.57 16.46 -3.66
N ALA A 166 -6.59 16.00 -4.38
CA ALA A 166 -7.91 15.71 -3.82
C ALA A 166 -7.84 14.61 -2.75
N LEU A 167 -7.05 13.55 -3.01
CA LEU A 167 -6.80 12.49 -2.03
C LEU A 167 -6.08 13.03 -0.79
N TRP A 168 -5.07 13.88 -0.98
CA TRP A 168 -4.33 14.51 0.12
C TRP A 168 -5.22 15.38 1.02
N GLU A 169 -6.11 16.18 0.44
CA GLU A 169 -7.05 17.04 1.19
C GLU A 169 -7.98 16.17 2.05
N ARG A 170 -8.60 15.14 1.46
CA ARG A 170 -9.47 14.19 2.17
C ARG A 170 -8.77 13.44 3.30
N LEU A 171 -7.52 13.04 3.09
CA LEU A 171 -6.71 12.38 4.12
C LEU A 171 -6.47 13.27 5.34
N ASN A 172 -6.39 14.58 5.16
CA ASN A 172 -6.16 15.51 6.25
C ASN A 172 -7.47 15.96 6.90
N GLU A 173 -8.58 16.03 6.16
CA GLU A 173 -9.92 16.27 6.70
C GLU A 173 -10.35 15.17 7.68
N GLU A 174 -10.15 13.89 7.35
CA GLU A 174 -10.50 12.77 8.23
C GLU A 174 -9.53 12.57 9.42
N THR A 175 -8.38 13.27 9.45
CA THR A 175 -7.44 13.20 10.59
C THR A 175 -7.77 14.23 11.68
N GLU A 176 -8.67 15.19 11.42
CA GLU A 176 -9.04 16.27 12.36
C GLU A 176 -10.34 16.00 13.16
N GLU A 177 -11.00 14.86 12.97
CA GLU A 177 -12.13 14.38 13.80
C GLU A 177 -11.72 13.34 14.86
#